data_AF-A0A6P0NGM7-F1
#
_entry.id   AF-A0A6P0NGM7-F1
#
_cell.length_a   1.000
_cell.length_b   1.000
_cell.length_c   1.000
_cell.angle_alpha   90.00
_cell.angle_beta   90.00
_cell.angle_gamma   90.00
#
_symmetry.space_group_name_H-M   'P 1'
#
loop_
_entity.id
_entity.type
_entity.pdbx_description
1 polymer ?
#
loop_
_entity_poly.entity_id
_entity_poly.type
_entity_poly.pdbx_seq_one_letter_code
_entity_poly.pdbx_strand_id
1 'polypeptide(L)'
;MEDVLDVYARPYDVACPVICMDEQPIQLQKDVRRPIEATATCPKRVDYEYERAGTASIFMFSEPLAGWRQVTVRERRTKRDWATEVAQLLEERYAKCERVILTCDNLNTHTKGAFYETFEPERARQFVRRIQFCYTPKH
;
A
#
# COMPACT_ATOMS: atom_id res chain seq x y z
N MET A 1 -4.10 19.67 -6.44
CA MET A 1 -3.47 19.54 -5.11
C MET A 1 -4.49 19.86 -4.04
N GLU A 2 -5.23 20.97 -4.21
CA GLU A 2 -6.36 21.36 -3.36
C GLU A 2 -7.31 20.22 -2.97
N ASP A 3 -7.78 19.38 -3.90
CA ASP A 3 -8.69 18.27 -3.56
C ASP A 3 -8.14 17.30 -2.50
N VAL A 4 -6.82 17.06 -2.51
CA VAL A 4 -6.15 16.19 -1.53
C VAL A 4 -6.02 16.93 -0.19
N LEU A 5 -5.70 18.23 -0.22
CA LEU A 5 -5.62 19.06 0.97
C LEU A 5 -6.99 19.16 1.66
N ASP A 6 -8.06 19.32 0.90
CA ASP A 6 -9.44 19.33 1.39
C ASP A 6 -9.85 18.00 2.02
N VAL A 7 -9.31 16.87 1.53
CA VAL A 7 -9.51 15.56 2.15
C VAL A 7 -8.72 15.44 3.45
N TYR A 8 -7.46 15.88 3.48
CA TYR A 8 -6.60 15.82 4.66
C TYR A 8 -7.01 16.80 5.77
N ALA A 9 -7.68 17.89 5.43
CA ALA A 9 -8.21 18.85 6.40
C ALA A 9 -9.49 18.36 7.11
N ARG A 10 -10.08 17.25 6.66
CA ARG A 10 -11.33 16.73 7.28
C ARG A 10 -11.06 16.26 8.71
N PRO A 11 -12.00 16.49 9.64
CA PRO A 11 -11.92 15.90 10.96
C PRO A 11 -11.98 14.37 10.84
N TYR A 12 -11.49 13.70 11.88
CA TYR A 12 -11.59 12.25 11.97
C TYR A 12 -13.05 11.80 11.97
N ASP A 13 -13.39 10.85 11.11
CA ASP A 13 -14.70 10.20 11.02
C ASP A 13 -14.53 8.69 10.88
N VAL A 14 -14.93 7.95 11.92
CA VAL A 14 -14.86 6.49 11.95
C VAL A 14 -15.80 5.82 10.93
N ALA A 15 -16.88 6.49 10.53
CA ALA A 15 -17.83 5.97 9.55
C ALA A 15 -17.33 6.15 8.11
N CYS A 16 -16.45 7.13 7.88
CA CYS A 16 -15.89 7.45 6.58
C CYS A 16 -14.37 7.74 6.67
N PRO A 17 -13.55 6.72 6.98
CA PRO A 17 -12.13 6.90 7.24
C PRO A 17 -11.38 7.36 5.97
N VAL A 18 -10.37 8.20 6.18
CA VAL A 18 -9.42 8.62 5.15
C VAL A 18 -8.20 7.70 5.22
N ILE A 19 -8.03 6.93 4.15
CA ILE A 19 -6.98 5.94 3.99
C ILE A 19 -6.03 6.45 2.92
N CYS A 20 -4.73 6.48 3.20
CA CYS A 20 -3.69 6.74 2.23
C CYS A 20 -3.02 5.41 1.85
N MET A 21 -2.69 5.24 0.58
CA MET A 21 -1.85 4.11 0.17
C MET A 21 -0.74 4.51 -0.79
N ASP A 22 0.34 3.75 -0.72
CA ASP A 22 1.47 3.82 -1.66
C ASP A 22 2.11 2.43 -1.79
N GLU A 23 2.85 2.21 -2.87
CA GLU A 23 3.64 1.00 -3.05
C GLU A 23 5.05 1.27 -3.57
N GLN A 24 6.02 0.55 -3.02
CA GLN A 24 7.43 0.71 -3.37
C GLN A 24 8.07 -0.64 -3.75
N PRO A 25 8.72 -0.73 -4.93
CA PRO A 25 9.54 -1.89 -5.26
C PRO A 25 10.86 -1.82 -4.49
N ILE A 26 11.27 -2.95 -3.91
CA ILE A 26 12.51 -3.09 -3.15
C ILE A 26 13.34 -4.21 -3.76
N GLN A 27 14.64 -3.98 -3.87
CA GLN A 27 15.60 -4.99 -4.27
C GLN A 27 15.94 -5.88 -3.08
N LEU A 28 15.89 -7.18 -3.27
CA LEU A 28 16.35 -8.15 -2.28
C LEU A 28 17.83 -8.42 -2.53
N GLN A 29 18.65 -8.30 -1.48
CA GLN A 29 20.10 -8.47 -1.55
C GLN A 29 20.52 -9.59 -0.60
N LYS A 30 21.48 -10.40 -1.05
CA LYS A 30 22.14 -11.43 -0.23
C LYS A 30 23.61 -11.06 -0.07
N ASP A 31 24.11 -11.25 1.15
CA ASP A 31 25.53 -11.12 1.40
C ASP A 31 26.28 -12.23 0.66
N VAL A 32 27.28 -11.86 -0.14
CA VAL A 32 28.15 -12.84 -0.81
C VAL A 32 29.10 -13.49 0.20
N ARG A 33 29.51 -12.72 1.21
CA ARG A 33 30.36 -13.18 2.31
C ARG A 33 29.62 -13.06 3.63
N ARG A 34 29.74 -14.09 4.47
CA ARG A 34 29.14 -14.08 5.81
C ARG A 34 29.68 -12.89 6.63
N PRO A 35 28.80 -12.03 7.18
CA PRO A 35 29.23 -10.94 8.05
C PRO A 35 30.06 -11.43 9.23
N ILE A 36 31.06 -10.63 9.62
CA ILE A 36 31.83 -10.88 10.84
C ILE A 36 31.15 -10.11 11.98
N GLU A 37 30.73 -10.84 13.00
CA GLU A 37 30.07 -10.27 14.18
C GLU A 37 30.96 -9.28 14.94
N ALA A 38 30.31 -8.37 15.67
CA ALA A 38 31.01 -7.39 16.48
C ALA A 38 31.72 -8.06 17.67
N THR A 39 32.86 -7.48 18.09
CA THR A 39 33.54 -7.78 19.35
C THR A 39 33.53 -6.54 20.24
N ALA A 40 34.00 -6.66 21.48
CA ALA A 40 34.11 -5.51 22.40
C ALA A 40 34.98 -4.36 21.85
N THR A 41 35.90 -4.65 20.93
CA THR A 41 36.87 -3.68 20.39
C THR A 41 36.65 -3.38 18.92
N CYS A 42 35.81 -4.13 18.21
CA CYS A 42 35.62 -4.02 16.77
C CYS A 42 34.13 -4.10 16.39
N PRO A 43 33.61 -3.18 15.56
CA PRO A 43 32.23 -3.24 15.11
C PRO A 43 31.98 -4.40 14.13
N LYS A 44 30.70 -4.72 13.91
CA LYS A 44 30.27 -5.67 12.88
C LYS A 44 30.80 -5.25 11.52
N ARG A 45 31.37 -6.19 10.77
CA ARG A 45 31.88 -5.96 9.41
C ARG A 45 31.01 -6.74 8.42
N VAL A 46 30.43 -6.00 7.49
CA VAL A 46 29.64 -6.52 6.36
C VAL A 46 30.42 -6.16 5.10
N ASP A 47 30.54 -7.11 4.18
CA ASP A 47 31.19 -6.84 2.89
C ASP A 47 30.30 -5.93 2.04
N TYR A 48 30.89 -5.12 1.16
CA TYR A 48 30.11 -4.24 0.29
C TYR A 48 29.54 -5.00 -0.92
N GLU A 49 30.09 -6.17 -1.26
CA GLU A 49 29.60 -7.02 -2.35
C GLU A 49 28.33 -7.75 -1.95
N TYR A 50 27.30 -7.63 -2.78
CA TYR A 50 26.03 -8.33 -2.63
C TYR A 50 25.61 -9.03 -3.92
N GLU A 51 24.85 -10.11 -3.77
CA GLU A 51 24.15 -10.78 -4.84
C GLU A 51 22.71 -10.26 -4.92
N ARG A 52 22.24 -9.95 -6.14
CA ARG A 52 20.84 -9.58 -6.37
C ARG A 52 19.96 -10.82 -6.24
N ALA A 53 19.11 -10.84 -5.22
CA ALA A 53 18.21 -11.94 -4.90
C ALA A 53 16.76 -11.70 -5.39
N GLY A 54 16.60 -10.88 -6.43
CA GLY A 54 15.30 -10.52 -6.98
C GLY A 54 14.74 -9.24 -6.38
N THR A 55 13.42 -9.09 -6.46
CA THR A 55 12.69 -7.90 -6.03
C THR A 55 11.39 -8.28 -5.35
N ALA A 56 10.92 -7.42 -4.46
CA ALA A 56 9.58 -7.46 -3.90
C ALA A 56 8.89 -6.11 -4.08
N SER A 57 7.58 -6.08 -3.94
CA SER A 57 6.78 -4.86 -3.87
C SER A 57 6.16 -4.76 -2.47
N ILE A 58 6.38 -3.64 -1.80
CA ILE A 58 5.81 -3.35 -0.49
C ILE A 58 4.61 -2.45 -0.70
N PHE A 59 3.44 -2.90 -0.30
CA PHE A 59 2.22 -2.09 -0.24
C PHE A 59 2.08 -1.56 1.19
N MET A 60 1.83 -0.26 1.34
CA MET A 60 1.54 0.36 2.62
C MET A 60 0.19 1.05 2.57
N PHE A 61 -0.65 0.77 3.55
CA PHE A 61 -1.89 1.50 3.83
C PHE A 61 -1.75 2.21 5.16
N SER A 62 -2.31 3.40 5.28
CA SER A 62 -2.35 4.15 6.53
C SER A 62 -3.66 4.91 6.68
N GLU A 63 -4.09 5.07 7.93
CA GLU A 63 -5.19 5.94 8.35
C GLU A 63 -4.59 6.98 9.29
N PRO A 64 -4.11 8.13 8.77
CA PRO A 64 -3.23 9.03 9.52
C PRO A 64 -3.84 9.51 10.85
N LEU A 65 -5.13 9.88 10.82
CA LEU A 65 -5.83 10.42 11.99
C LEU A 65 -6.16 9.35 13.06
N ALA A 66 -6.14 8.07 12.70
CA ALA A 66 -6.26 6.96 13.65
C ALA A 66 -4.91 6.41 14.12
N GLY A 67 -3.79 6.93 13.60
CA GLY A 67 -2.46 6.41 13.89
C GLY A 67 -2.25 4.97 13.44
N TRP A 68 -2.97 4.51 12.42
CA TRP A 68 -2.95 3.12 11.96
C TRP A 68 -2.21 2.97 10.64
N ARG A 69 -1.52 1.83 10.48
CA ARG A 69 -0.92 1.40 9.23
C ARG A 69 -0.88 -0.11 9.10
N GLN A 70 -0.87 -0.59 7.86
CA GLN A 70 -0.64 -1.98 7.50
C GLN A 70 0.34 -2.04 6.34
N VAL A 71 1.21 -3.06 6.36
CA VAL A 71 2.20 -3.30 5.33
C VAL A 71 2.09 -4.75 4.86
N THR A 72 2.03 -4.94 3.55
CA THR A 72 2.03 -6.26 2.92
C THR A 72 3.15 -6.33 1.89
N VAL A 73 3.76 -7.51 1.76
CA VAL A 73 4.87 -7.75 0.84
C VAL A 73 4.41 -8.73 -0.23
N ARG A 74 4.60 -8.36 -1.49
CA ARG A 74 4.24 -9.16 -2.66
C ARG A 74 5.46 -9.35 -3.55
N GLU A 75 5.45 -10.42 -4.35
CA GLU A 75 6.50 -10.62 -5.36
C GLU A 75 6.42 -9.56 -6.48
N ARG A 76 5.19 -9.13 -6.82
CA ARG A 76 4.90 -8.20 -7.91
C ARG A 76 3.89 -7.15 -7.47
N ARG A 77 3.85 -6.02 -8.20
CA ARG A 77 2.76 -5.04 -8.16
C ARG A 77 1.99 -5.12 -9.46
N THR A 78 0.86 -5.81 -9.46
CA THR A 78 -0.08 -5.80 -10.58
C THR A 78 -1.36 -5.08 -10.21
N LYS A 79 -2.15 -4.73 -11.23
CA LYS A 79 -3.50 -4.18 -11.05
C LYS A 79 -4.40 -5.11 -10.21
N ARG A 80 -4.21 -6.43 -10.35
CA ARG A 80 -4.94 -7.44 -9.55
C ARG A 80 -4.47 -7.51 -8.10
N ASP A 81 -3.16 -7.39 -7.88
CA ASP A 81 -2.60 -7.35 -6.52
C ASP A 81 -3.15 -6.13 -5.77
N TRP A 82 -3.11 -4.95 -6.40
CA TRP A 82 -3.68 -3.73 -5.83
C TRP A 82 -5.16 -3.87 -5.47
N ALA A 83 -6.00 -4.38 -6.40
CA ALA A 83 -7.41 -4.58 -6.12
C ALA A 83 -7.65 -5.58 -4.98
N THR A 84 -6.79 -6.59 -4.87
CA THR A 84 -6.84 -7.58 -3.78
C THR A 84 -6.52 -6.95 -2.43
N GLU A 85 -5.46 -6.14 -2.34
CA GLU A 85 -5.07 -5.44 -1.11
C GLU A 85 -6.17 -4.49 -0.64
N VAL A 86 -6.74 -3.69 -1.54
CA VAL A 86 -7.84 -2.77 -1.20
C VAL A 86 -9.10 -3.54 -0.80
N ALA A 87 -9.43 -4.64 -1.48
CA ALA A 87 -10.57 -5.48 -1.13
C ALA A 87 -10.44 -6.09 0.27
N GLN A 88 -9.27 -6.65 0.62
CA GLN A 88 -9.01 -7.18 1.96
C GLN A 88 -9.20 -6.10 3.02
N LEU A 89 -8.69 -4.89 2.77
CA LEU A 89 -8.86 -3.75 3.68
C LEU A 89 -10.34 -3.40 3.94
N LEU A 90 -11.17 -3.47 2.89
CA LEU A 90 -12.61 -3.19 2.96
C LEU A 90 -13.45 -4.30 3.60
N GLU A 91 -13.00 -5.55 3.47
CA GLU A 91 -13.68 -6.73 4.03
C GLU A 91 -13.26 -7.02 5.47
N GLU A 92 -12.07 -6.58 5.86
CA GLU A 92 -11.52 -6.80 7.20
C GLU A 92 -11.69 -5.53 8.04
N ARG A 93 -10.66 -4.69 8.11
CA ARG A 93 -10.61 -3.54 9.04
C ARG A 93 -11.80 -2.60 8.88
N TYR A 94 -12.20 -2.30 7.65
CA TYR A 94 -13.29 -1.37 7.36
C TYR A 94 -14.58 -2.07 6.95
N ALA A 95 -14.79 -3.34 7.34
CA ALA A 95 -16.00 -4.10 7.04
C ALA A 95 -17.30 -3.34 7.42
N LYS A 96 -17.24 -2.57 8.51
CA LYS A 96 -18.38 -1.82 9.06
C LYS A 96 -18.54 -0.41 8.50
N CYS A 97 -17.58 0.07 7.71
CA CYS A 97 -17.67 1.40 7.11
C CYS A 97 -18.47 1.30 5.80
N GLU A 98 -19.52 2.12 5.69
CA GLU A 98 -20.32 2.21 4.46
C GLU A 98 -19.48 2.74 3.30
N ARG A 99 -18.55 3.64 3.61
CA ARG A 99 -17.66 4.25 2.63
C ARG A 99 -16.30 4.53 3.23
N VAL A 100 -15.26 4.48 2.40
CA VAL A 100 -13.90 4.91 2.74
C VAL A 100 -13.41 5.91 1.69
N ILE A 101 -12.55 6.84 2.09
CA ILE A 101 -11.84 7.69 1.16
C ILE A 101 -10.46 7.08 0.96
N LEU A 102 -10.14 6.68 -0.26
CA LEU A 102 -8.83 6.14 -0.61
C LEU A 102 -8.04 7.19 -1.37
N THR A 103 -7.05 7.77 -0.71
CA THR A 103 -6.05 8.64 -1.31
C THR A 103 -4.91 7.79 -1.86
N CYS A 104 -4.68 7.84 -3.16
CA CYS A 104 -3.60 7.13 -3.83
C CYS A 104 -3.08 7.95 -5.03
N ASP A 105 -1.95 7.54 -5.58
CA ASP A 105 -1.47 8.16 -6.81
C ASP A 105 -2.34 7.84 -8.03
N ASN A 106 -2.06 8.51 -9.15
CA ASN A 106 -2.81 8.38 -10.39
C ASN A 106 -2.16 7.40 -11.38
N LEU A 107 -1.80 6.20 -10.88
CA LEU A 107 -1.28 5.11 -11.69
C LEU A 107 -2.39 4.35 -12.45
N ASN A 108 -2.01 3.72 -13.56
CA ASN A 108 -2.92 2.92 -14.39
C ASN A 108 -3.47 1.66 -13.68
N THR A 109 -2.81 1.23 -12.61
CA THR A 109 -3.23 0.16 -11.70
C THR A 109 -4.36 0.60 -10.78
N HIS A 110 -4.37 1.87 -10.37
CA HIS A 110 -5.29 2.43 -9.37
C HIS A 110 -6.59 2.88 -10.01
N THR A 111 -7.33 1.92 -10.54
CA THR A 111 -8.57 2.20 -11.28
C THR A 111 -9.71 1.32 -10.81
N LYS A 112 -10.94 1.83 -10.93
CA LYS A 112 -12.16 1.03 -10.70
C LYS A 112 -12.17 -0.25 -11.54
N GLY A 113 -11.63 -0.19 -12.76
CA GLY A 113 -11.50 -1.35 -13.65
C GLY A 113 -10.66 -2.49 -13.06
N ALA A 114 -9.72 -2.20 -12.15
CA ALA A 114 -8.92 -3.22 -11.46
C ALA A 114 -9.79 -4.21 -10.70
N PHE A 115 -10.84 -3.72 -10.03
CA PHE A 115 -11.77 -4.58 -9.31
C PHE A 115 -12.53 -5.50 -10.27
N TYR A 116 -12.96 -5.00 -11.43
CA TYR A 116 -13.67 -5.79 -12.45
C TYR A 116 -12.77 -6.80 -13.17
N GLU A 117 -11.47 -6.53 -13.25
CA GLU A 117 -10.48 -7.48 -13.79
C GLU A 117 -10.09 -8.57 -12.79
N THR A 118 -10.39 -8.37 -11.50
CA THR A 118 -9.93 -9.21 -10.39
C THR A 118 -11.06 -10.03 -9.76
N PHE A 119 -12.27 -9.47 -9.70
CA PHE A 119 -13.43 -10.05 -9.02
C PHE A 119 -14.64 -10.14 -9.95
N GLU A 120 -15.58 -11.01 -9.58
CA GLU A 120 -16.88 -11.07 -10.23
C GLU A 120 -17.58 -9.69 -10.24
N PRO A 121 -18.32 -9.33 -11.32
CA PRO A 121 -18.83 -7.98 -11.52
C PRO A 121 -19.67 -7.44 -10.36
N GLU A 122 -20.46 -8.29 -9.69
CA GLU A 122 -21.27 -7.89 -8.55
C GLU A 122 -20.40 -7.50 -7.35
N ARG A 123 -19.41 -8.34 -7.00
CA ARG A 123 -18.47 -8.07 -5.90
C ARG A 123 -17.59 -6.86 -6.21
N ALA A 124 -17.08 -6.75 -7.43
CA ALA A 124 -16.34 -5.57 -7.89
C ALA A 124 -17.17 -4.28 -7.74
N ARG A 125 -18.46 -4.33 -8.13
CA ARG A 125 -19.37 -3.19 -8.01
C ARG A 125 -19.59 -2.79 -6.55
N GLN A 126 -19.70 -3.76 -5.63
CA GLN A 126 -19.84 -3.50 -4.20
C GLN A 126 -18.62 -2.75 -3.66
N PHE A 127 -17.40 -3.20 -3.96
CA PHE A 127 -16.18 -2.48 -3.55
C PHE A 127 -16.10 -1.07 -4.12
N VAL A 128 -16.29 -0.93 -5.43
CA VAL A 128 -16.18 0.36 -6.11
C VAL A 128 -17.19 1.39 -5.57
N ARG A 129 -18.36 0.95 -5.10
CA ARG A 129 -19.35 1.84 -4.47
C ARG A 129 -18.94 2.31 -3.07
N ARG A 130 -18.18 1.49 -2.34
CA ARG A 130 -17.67 1.80 -1.00
C ARG A 130 -16.41 2.67 -1.03
N ILE A 131 -15.77 2.87 -2.19
CA ILE A 131 -14.56 3.67 -2.29
C ILE A 131 -14.86 5.03 -2.93
N GLN A 132 -14.54 6.10 -2.19
CA GLN A 132 -14.32 7.43 -2.76
C GLN A 132 -12.83 7.59 -3.07
N PHE A 133 -12.46 7.59 -4.35
CA PHE A 133 -11.08 7.83 -4.76
C PHE A 133 -10.71 9.31 -4.66
N CYS A 134 -9.56 9.59 -4.07
CA CYS A 134 -8.90 10.90 -4.09
C CYS A 134 -7.52 10.71 -4.74
N TYR A 135 -7.38 11.05 -6.01
CA TYR A 135 -6.11 10.88 -6.71
C TYR A 135 -5.19 12.06 -6.47
N THR A 136 -3.91 11.81 -6.20
CA THR A 136 -2.91 12.88 -6.21
C THR A 136 -2.76 13.45 -7.64
N PRO A 137 -2.42 14.75 -7.79
CA PRO A 137 -2.27 15.38 -9.09
C PRO A 137 -1.18 14.71 -9.94
N LYS A 138 -1.41 14.62 -11.25
CA LYS A 138 -0.33 14.34 -12.20
C LYS A 138 0.55 15.58 -12.33
N HIS A 139 1.86 15.39 -12.40
CA HIS A 139 2.82 16.45 -12.73
C HIS A 139 2.64 16.93 -14.17
#